data_AF-A0A918S378-F1
#
_entry.id   AF-A0A918S378-F1
#
_cell.length_a   1.000
_cell.length_b   1.000
_cell.length_c   1.000
_cell.angle_alpha   90.00
_cell.angle_beta   90.00
_cell.angle_gamma   90.00
#
_symmetry.space_group_name_H-M   'P 1'
#
loop_
_entity.id
_entity.type
_entity.pdbx_description
1 polymer ?
#
loop_
_entity_poly.entity_id
_entity_poly.type
_entity_poly.pdbx_seq_one_letter_code
_entity_poly.pdbx_strand_id
1 'polypeptide(L)'
;MTTILTREHDGVFTITFNRPDAFNAFTPAMLHDFLAALEQANHDEACKVVVVNGNGRGFSAGVDLKILQGIEPKAGKIGDVFDTIANQVTYAIRTHRLPVIAKVHGACFTGALELALSCDFIIADADTKFGDTHAKWGLRPTWGMAQNLARAVGVRRARQLSFSAAVFSGRQALDWGLVNDVAEGADALDQLVADLTTQICDGSTAAIQAYKTLYQIHERYQPLEDALMHENAEQFPDINDTSDRLGAFGA
;
A
#
# COMPACT_ATOMS: atom_id res chain seq x y z
N MET A 1 -13.17 -10.62 18.25
CA MET A 1 -11.91 -11.14 17.69
C MET A 1 -11.18 -9.98 17.07
N THR A 2 -9.89 -9.81 17.37
CA THR A 2 -9.08 -8.69 16.88
C THR A 2 -8.81 -8.84 15.38
N THR A 3 -9.23 -7.85 14.58
CA THR A 3 -9.14 -7.92 13.10
C THR A 3 -7.85 -7.37 12.53
N ILE A 4 -7.12 -6.57 13.32
CA ILE A 4 -5.81 -6.00 13.00
C ILE A 4 -4.85 -6.27 14.16
N LEU A 5 -3.68 -6.84 13.89
CA LEU A 5 -2.59 -6.96 14.87
C LEU A 5 -1.53 -5.90 14.56
N THR A 6 -0.91 -5.36 15.60
CA THR A 6 0.20 -4.42 15.48
C THR A 6 1.43 -4.94 16.22
N ARG A 7 2.62 -4.67 15.68
CA ARG A 7 3.91 -4.97 16.33
C ARG A 7 4.92 -3.89 15.95
N GLU A 8 5.63 -3.39 16.95
CA GLU A 8 6.73 -2.44 16.79
C GLU A 8 8.06 -3.16 17.09
N HIS A 9 9.05 -2.99 16.21
CA HIS A 9 10.40 -3.52 16.42
C HIS A 9 11.40 -2.76 15.54
N ASP A 10 12.50 -2.27 16.14
CA ASP A 10 13.64 -1.65 15.44
C ASP A 10 13.25 -0.55 14.42
N GLY A 11 12.29 0.30 14.80
CA GLY A 11 11.78 1.39 13.96
C GLY A 11 10.77 0.96 12.89
N VAL A 12 10.35 -0.31 12.88
CA VAL A 12 9.35 -0.86 11.97
C VAL A 12 8.02 -1.07 12.68
N PHE A 13 6.96 -0.43 12.18
CA PHE A 13 5.59 -0.66 12.63
C PHE A 13 4.88 -1.64 11.70
N THR A 14 4.64 -2.86 12.15
CA THR A 14 3.96 -3.89 11.37
C THR A 14 2.47 -3.92 11.67
N ILE A 15 1.63 -3.78 10.64
CA ILE A 15 0.17 -3.93 10.67
C ILE A 15 -0.20 -5.22 9.95
N THR A 16 -0.89 -6.13 10.65
CA THR A 16 -1.29 -7.44 10.11
C THR A 16 -2.80 -7.59 10.04
N PHE A 17 -3.33 -7.81 8.84
CA PHE A 17 -4.71 -8.21 8.65
C PHE A 17 -4.96 -9.59 9.26
N ASN A 18 -5.93 -9.72 10.17
CA ASN A 18 -6.10 -10.91 10.99
C ASN A 18 -7.53 -11.48 10.94
N ARG A 19 -7.94 -11.87 9.73
CA ARG A 19 -9.13 -12.71 9.48
C ARG A 19 -8.75 -13.87 8.54
N PRO A 20 -7.80 -14.74 8.91
CA PRO A 20 -7.22 -15.74 8.00
C PRO A 20 -8.25 -16.72 7.42
N ASP A 21 -9.28 -17.09 8.20
CA ASP A 21 -10.37 -17.98 7.76
C ASP A 21 -11.25 -17.38 6.66
N ALA A 22 -11.24 -16.05 6.53
CA ALA A 22 -11.96 -15.30 5.50
C ALA A 22 -11.00 -14.72 4.45
N PHE A 23 -9.77 -15.24 4.33
CA PHE A 23 -8.72 -14.67 3.49
C PHE A 23 -8.54 -13.16 3.71
N ASN A 24 -8.62 -12.71 4.96
CA ASN A 24 -8.46 -11.31 5.33
C ASN A 24 -9.40 -10.35 4.57
N ALA A 25 -10.58 -10.84 4.16
CA ALA A 25 -11.58 -10.00 3.51
C ALA A 25 -11.98 -8.84 4.42
N PHE A 26 -12.18 -7.65 3.85
CA PHE A 26 -12.42 -6.43 4.59
C PHE A 26 -13.88 -6.33 5.03
N THR A 27 -14.07 -5.99 6.30
CA THR A 27 -15.31 -5.41 6.82
C THR A 27 -15.07 -3.91 7.07
N PRO A 28 -16.13 -3.09 7.18
CA PRO A 28 -15.97 -1.68 7.53
C PRO A 28 -15.25 -1.49 8.87
N ALA A 29 -15.57 -2.31 9.88
CA ALA A 29 -14.90 -2.29 11.18
C ALA A 29 -13.39 -2.57 11.07
N MET A 30 -13.00 -3.54 10.23
CA MET A 30 -11.58 -3.83 10.01
C MET A 30 -10.84 -2.69 9.29
N LEU A 31 -11.51 -1.97 8.39
CA LEU A 31 -10.94 -0.77 7.76
C LEU A 31 -10.79 0.38 8.76
N HIS A 32 -11.71 0.53 9.72
CA HIS A 32 -11.55 1.47 10.84
C HIS A 32 -10.38 1.08 11.76
N ASP A 33 -10.27 -0.20 12.12
CA ASP A 33 -9.14 -0.71 12.90
C ASP A 33 -7.81 -0.48 12.16
N PHE A 34 -7.80 -0.63 10.83
CA PHE A 34 -6.62 -0.39 10.01
C PHE A 34 -6.26 1.10 9.97
N LEU A 35 -7.24 1.99 9.78
CA LEU A 35 -7.01 3.43 9.85
C LEU A 35 -6.43 3.85 11.20
N ALA A 36 -6.97 3.33 12.30
CA ALA A 36 -6.46 3.61 13.64
C ALA A 36 -5.00 3.13 13.82
N ALA A 37 -4.64 1.97 13.25
CA ALA A 37 -3.27 1.47 13.29
C ALA A 37 -2.29 2.32 12.46
N LEU A 38 -2.73 2.85 11.31
CA LEU A 38 -1.96 3.82 10.54
C LEU A 38 -1.76 5.12 11.33
N GLU A 39 -2.82 5.65 11.95
CA GLU A 39 -2.73 6.85 12.79
C GLU A 39 -1.83 6.65 14.01
N GLN A 40 -1.82 5.45 14.61
CA GLN A 40 -0.87 5.12 15.69
C GLN A 40 0.57 5.22 15.20
N ALA A 41 0.91 4.57 14.08
CA ALA A 41 2.25 4.60 13.51
C ALA A 41 2.68 6.02 13.10
N ASN A 42 1.73 6.84 12.65
CA ASN A 42 2.00 8.21 12.22
C ASN A 42 2.46 9.11 13.39
N HIS A 43 1.93 8.88 14.60
CA HIS A 43 2.26 9.62 15.82
C HIS A 43 3.43 9.04 16.62
N ASP A 44 3.93 7.86 16.26
CA ASP A 44 5.09 7.27 16.91
C ASP A 44 6.40 7.81 16.31
N GLU A 45 7.14 8.59 17.09
CA GLU A 45 8.43 9.17 16.69
C GLU A 45 9.55 8.13 16.55
N ALA A 46 9.44 6.97 17.22
CA ALA A 46 10.41 5.89 17.08
C ALA A 46 10.25 5.13 15.76
N CYS A 47 9.06 5.17 15.17
CA CYS A 47 8.78 4.49 13.92
C CYS A 47 9.31 5.28 12.71
N LYS A 48 9.95 4.54 11.81
CA LYS A 48 10.56 5.05 10.57
C LYS A 48 9.91 4.49 9.31
N VAL A 49 9.27 3.33 9.40
CA VAL A 49 8.61 2.65 8.27
C VAL A 49 7.44 1.78 8.75
N VAL A 50 6.39 1.70 7.94
CA VAL A 50 5.22 0.83 8.18
C VAL A 50 5.27 -0.35 7.23
N VAL A 51 5.03 -1.56 7.75
CA VAL A 51 4.83 -2.77 6.94
C VAL A 51 3.40 -3.26 7.13
N VAL A 52 2.64 -3.39 6.04
CA VAL A 52 1.29 -3.96 6.03
C VAL A 52 1.35 -5.37 5.45
N ASN A 53 0.79 -6.36 6.14
CA ASN A 53 0.74 -7.75 5.67
C ASN A 53 -0.59 -8.43 6.05
N GLY A 54 -0.76 -9.70 5.67
CA GLY A 54 -1.90 -10.52 6.07
C GLY A 54 -1.51 -11.77 6.84
N ASN A 55 -2.28 -12.15 7.85
CA ASN A 55 -2.09 -13.43 8.54
C ASN A 55 -2.64 -14.58 7.69
N GLY A 56 -1.98 -15.74 7.76
CA GLY A 56 -2.42 -16.98 7.11
C GLY A 56 -2.18 -16.99 5.60
N ARG A 57 -3.20 -17.42 4.84
CA ARG A 57 -3.05 -17.91 3.46
C ARG A 57 -2.87 -16.82 2.40
N GLY A 58 -2.93 -15.55 2.77
CA GLY A 58 -2.62 -14.47 1.86
C GLY A 58 -2.90 -13.08 2.43
N PHE A 59 -2.57 -12.07 1.63
CA PHE A 59 -2.73 -10.67 1.99
C PHE A 59 -4.20 -10.30 2.24
N SER A 60 -5.05 -10.30 1.20
CA SER A 60 -6.49 -10.15 1.34
C SER A 60 -7.26 -10.47 0.05
N ALA A 61 -8.48 -11.01 0.20
CA ALA A 61 -9.43 -11.20 -0.90
C ALA A 61 -10.20 -9.93 -1.31
N GLY A 62 -9.97 -8.79 -0.66
CA GLY A 62 -10.72 -7.55 -0.88
C GLY A 62 -11.97 -7.46 -0.01
N VAL A 63 -13.06 -6.88 -0.50
CA VAL A 63 -14.31 -6.73 0.28
C VAL A 63 -14.91 -8.09 0.65
N ASP A 64 -15.35 -8.22 1.91
CA ASP A 64 -16.12 -9.39 2.34
C ASP A 64 -17.51 -9.37 1.71
N LEU A 65 -17.68 -10.15 0.63
CA LEU A 65 -18.94 -10.23 -0.12
C LEU A 65 -20.13 -10.66 0.75
N LYS A 66 -19.91 -11.31 1.89
CA LYS A 66 -21.00 -11.67 2.82
C LYS A 66 -21.64 -10.42 3.45
N ILE A 67 -20.87 -9.34 3.64
CA ILE A 67 -21.39 -8.07 4.17
C ILE A 67 -22.25 -7.36 3.13
N LEU A 68 -22.11 -7.70 1.85
CA LEU A 68 -22.95 -7.16 0.78
C LEU A 68 -24.33 -7.84 0.73
N GLN A 69 -24.54 -8.93 1.47
CA GLN A 69 -25.85 -9.57 1.53
C GLN A 69 -26.86 -8.61 2.17
N GLY A 70 -27.90 -8.25 1.42
CA GLY A 70 -28.91 -7.27 1.84
C GLY A 70 -28.59 -5.82 1.47
N ILE A 71 -27.43 -5.55 0.84
CA ILE A 71 -27.16 -4.28 0.17
C ILE A 71 -27.53 -4.44 -1.30
N GLU A 72 -28.46 -3.62 -1.81
CA GLU A 72 -28.76 -3.57 -3.25
C GLU A 72 -27.76 -2.66 -3.97
N PRO A 73 -26.89 -3.20 -4.85
CA PRO A 73 -25.97 -2.37 -5.60
C PRO A 73 -26.71 -1.51 -6.62
N LYS A 74 -26.30 -0.24 -6.76
CA LYS A 74 -26.86 0.68 -7.75
C LYS A 74 -25.76 1.22 -8.65
N ALA A 75 -25.89 0.98 -9.95
CA ALA A 75 -24.90 1.40 -10.97
C ALA A 75 -23.46 0.95 -10.64
N GLY A 76 -23.30 -0.29 -10.17
CA GLY A 76 -22.00 -0.88 -9.82
C GLY A 76 -21.38 -0.35 -8.52
N LYS A 77 -22.13 0.40 -7.70
CA LYS A 77 -21.74 0.83 -6.35
C LYS A 77 -22.46 0.03 -5.29
N ILE A 78 -21.77 -0.26 -4.19
CA ILE A 78 -22.32 -0.99 -3.03
C ILE A 78 -22.65 -0.02 -1.87
N GLY A 79 -22.77 1.27 -2.18
CA GLY A 79 -23.02 2.34 -1.20
C GLY A 79 -21.77 2.77 -0.45
N ASP A 80 -21.94 3.70 0.49
CA ASP A 80 -20.83 4.42 1.14
C ASP A 80 -20.22 3.66 2.33
N VAL A 81 -20.79 2.50 2.68
CA VAL A 81 -20.41 1.67 3.84
C VAL A 81 -18.94 1.29 3.80
N PHE A 82 -18.42 0.98 2.61
CA PHE A 82 -17.00 0.73 2.41
C PHE A 82 -16.27 1.93 1.82
N ASP A 83 -16.87 2.60 0.83
CA ASP A 83 -16.21 3.66 0.06
C ASP A 83 -15.71 4.80 0.97
N THR A 84 -16.48 5.20 1.99
CA THR A 84 -16.05 6.29 2.89
C THR A 84 -14.77 5.93 3.64
N ILE A 85 -14.79 4.80 4.35
CA ILE A 85 -13.66 4.40 5.19
C ILE A 85 -12.47 3.93 4.34
N ALA A 86 -12.69 3.27 3.21
CA ALA A 86 -11.61 2.87 2.32
C ALA A 86 -10.92 4.08 1.67
N ASN A 87 -11.66 5.14 1.31
CA ASN A 87 -11.05 6.37 0.84
C ASN A 87 -10.24 7.07 1.94
N GLN A 88 -10.69 7.05 3.19
CA GLN A 88 -9.91 7.54 4.33
C GLN A 88 -8.62 6.73 4.52
N VAL A 89 -8.69 5.39 4.46
CA VAL A 89 -7.51 4.52 4.55
C VAL A 89 -6.54 4.79 3.41
N THR A 90 -6.99 4.81 2.15
CA THR A 90 -6.07 5.04 1.01
C THR A 90 -5.47 6.44 1.05
N TYR A 91 -6.22 7.45 1.51
CA TYR A 91 -5.67 8.78 1.77
C TYR A 91 -4.62 8.74 2.87
N ALA A 92 -4.92 8.12 4.01
CA ALA A 92 -3.99 8.00 5.14
C ALA A 92 -2.69 7.28 4.77
N ILE A 93 -2.72 6.27 3.89
CA ILE A 93 -1.50 5.61 3.37
C ILE A 93 -0.69 6.58 2.50
N ARG A 94 -1.33 7.21 1.51
CA ARG A 94 -0.66 8.11 0.56
C ARG A 94 -0.03 9.31 1.26
N THR A 95 -0.75 9.89 2.23
CA THR A 95 -0.28 11.06 3.01
C THR A 95 0.39 10.68 4.31
N HIS A 96 0.71 9.40 4.52
CA HIS A 96 1.37 8.94 5.74
C HIS A 96 2.74 9.61 5.86
N ARG A 97 3.14 10.01 7.07
CA ARG A 97 4.48 10.58 7.30
C ARG A 97 5.56 9.58 6.89
N LEU A 98 5.43 8.33 7.35
CA LEU A 98 6.37 7.25 7.08
C LEU A 98 6.11 6.56 5.73
N PRO A 99 7.14 5.96 5.09
CA PRO A 99 6.94 5.00 4.01
C PRO A 99 6.11 3.81 4.47
N VAL A 100 5.24 3.31 3.59
CA VAL A 100 4.35 2.19 3.81
C VAL A 100 4.65 1.11 2.78
N ILE A 101 5.01 -0.08 3.26
CA ILE A 101 5.36 -1.25 2.45
C ILE A 101 4.23 -2.28 2.56
N ALA A 102 3.64 -2.67 1.44
CA ALA A 102 2.77 -3.85 1.39
C ALA A 102 3.63 -5.11 1.19
N LYS A 103 3.70 -5.98 2.21
CA LYS A 103 4.26 -7.33 2.11
C LYS A 103 3.14 -8.30 1.71
N VAL A 104 3.12 -8.71 0.45
CA VAL A 104 1.97 -9.41 -0.15
C VAL A 104 2.32 -10.85 -0.47
N HIS A 105 1.51 -11.80 0.01
CA HIS A 105 1.60 -13.21 -0.36
C HIS A 105 0.22 -13.79 -0.64
N GLY A 106 0.18 -14.95 -1.30
CA GLY A 106 -1.04 -15.73 -1.51
C GLY A 106 -2.05 -15.04 -2.44
N ALA A 107 -2.95 -14.22 -1.89
CA ALA A 107 -4.05 -13.60 -2.61
C ALA A 107 -4.12 -12.09 -2.32
N CYS A 108 -4.21 -11.28 -3.38
CA CYS A 108 -4.40 -9.82 -3.31
C CYS A 108 -5.36 -9.37 -4.41
N PHE A 109 -6.65 -9.28 -4.09
CA PHE A 109 -7.71 -9.04 -5.08
C PHE A 109 -8.49 -7.75 -4.83
N THR A 110 -8.82 -7.06 -5.93
CA THR A 110 -9.85 -6.01 -5.96
C THR A 110 -9.56 -4.92 -4.92
N GLY A 111 -10.38 -4.74 -3.89
CA GLY A 111 -10.12 -3.74 -2.84
C GLY A 111 -8.77 -3.92 -2.12
N ALA A 112 -8.27 -5.16 -2.00
CA ALA A 112 -6.94 -5.40 -1.43
C ALA A 112 -5.83 -4.90 -2.35
N LEU A 113 -6.01 -5.07 -3.66
CA LEU A 113 -5.10 -4.52 -4.66
C LEU A 113 -5.16 -2.99 -4.70
N GLU A 114 -6.32 -2.36 -4.48
CA GLU A 114 -6.42 -0.89 -4.36
C GLU A 114 -5.67 -0.35 -3.14
N LEU A 115 -5.74 -1.04 -1.99
CA LEU A 115 -4.95 -0.68 -0.81
C LEU A 115 -3.46 -0.89 -1.03
N ALA A 116 -3.06 -2.03 -1.62
CA ALA A 116 -1.66 -2.30 -1.94
C ALA A 116 -1.08 -1.26 -2.92
N LEU A 117 -1.82 -0.91 -3.97
CA LEU A 117 -1.46 0.14 -4.94
C LEU A 117 -1.48 1.57 -4.35
N SER A 118 -1.96 1.74 -3.12
CA SER A 118 -1.86 3.02 -2.41
C SER A 118 -0.62 3.10 -1.52
N CYS A 119 0.06 1.98 -1.27
CA CYS A 119 1.32 1.92 -0.53
C CYS A 119 2.48 2.42 -1.40
N ASP A 120 3.58 2.86 -0.77
CA ASP A 120 4.76 3.37 -1.47
C ASP A 120 5.56 2.23 -2.13
N PHE A 121 5.56 1.05 -1.50
CA PHE A 121 6.20 -0.15 -2.01
C PHE A 121 5.26 -1.34 -1.93
N ILE A 122 5.38 -2.24 -2.91
CA ILE A 122 4.81 -3.59 -2.86
C ILE A 122 5.95 -4.59 -3.03
N ILE A 123 6.17 -5.43 -2.02
CA ILE A 123 7.10 -6.56 -2.07
C ILE A 123 6.27 -7.83 -1.95
N ALA A 124 6.44 -8.75 -2.89
CA ALA A 124 5.52 -9.88 -3.01
C ALA A 124 6.21 -11.25 -3.04
N ASP A 125 5.49 -12.28 -2.60
CA ASP A 125 5.86 -13.65 -2.97
C ASP A 125 5.63 -13.84 -4.48
N ALA A 126 6.57 -14.53 -5.14
CA ALA A 126 6.59 -14.73 -6.59
C ALA A 126 5.32 -15.41 -7.13
N ASP A 127 4.67 -16.25 -6.32
CA ASP A 127 3.46 -17.00 -6.68
C ASP A 127 2.17 -16.32 -6.19
N THR A 128 2.27 -15.11 -5.63
CA THR A 128 1.10 -14.30 -5.23
C THR A 128 0.15 -14.11 -6.40
N LYS A 129 -1.14 -14.33 -6.14
CA LYS A 129 -2.21 -14.11 -7.11
C LYS A 129 -2.80 -12.72 -6.92
N PHE A 130 -2.59 -11.88 -7.91
CA PHE A 130 -3.19 -10.57 -8.02
C PHE A 130 -4.36 -10.59 -9.02
N GLY A 131 -5.33 -9.69 -8.84
CA GLY A 131 -6.36 -9.49 -9.85
C GLY A 131 -7.37 -8.40 -9.50
N ASP A 132 -7.76 -7.63 -10.51
CA ASP A 132 -8.90 -6.73 -10.44
C ASP A 132 -10.17 -7.50 -10.88
N THR A 133 -11.04 -7.86 -9.93
CA THR A 133 -12.26 -8.63 -10.24
C THR A 133 -13.53 -7.80 -10.28
N HIS A 134 -13.44 -6.47 -10.25
CA HIS A 134 -14.61 -5.57 -10.30
C HIS A 134 -15.54 -5.90 -11.48
N ALA A 135 -14.99 -6.06 -12.69
CA ALA A 135 -15.75 -6.37 -13.89
C ALA A 135 -16.50 -7.71 -13.81
N LYS A 136 -15.92 -8.71 -13.14
CA LYS A 136 -16.56 -10.02 -12.94
C LYS A 136 -17.84 -9.92 -12.12
N TRP A 137 -17.90 -8.97 -11.19
CA TRP A 137 -19.02 -8.78 -10.28
C TRP A 137 -19.97 -7.64 -10.67
N GLY A 138 -19.75 -7.00 -11.84
CA GLY A 138 -20.53 -5.83 -12.25
C GLY A 138 -20.33 -4.61 -11.34
N LEU A 139 -19.17 -4.55 -10.67
CA LEU A 139 -18.80 -3.46 -9.78
C LEU A 139 -17.86 -2.49 -10.51
N ARG A 140 -17.87 -1.23 -10.07
CA ARG A 140 -16.87 -0.25 -10.49
C ARG A 140 -15.89 0.02 -9.34
N PRO A 141 -14.58 0.15 -9.60
CA PRO A 141 -13.63 0.51 -8.55
C PRO A 141 -13.83 1.96 -8.08
N THR A 142 -13.63 2.18 -6.79
CA THR A 142 -13.86 3.47 -6.12
C THR A 142 -12.72 3.87 -5.19
N TRP A 143 -11.70 3.03 -4.99
CA TRP A 143 -10.58 3.28 -4.07
C TRP A 143 -9.24 3.52 -4.78
N GLY A 144 -9.29 3.77 -6.10
CA GLY A 144 -8.14 4.20 -6.89
C GLY A 144 -7.67 3.21 -7.97
N MET A 145 -8.30 2.04 -8.14
CA MET A 145 -7.83 0.97 -9.06
C MET A 145 -7.42 1.49 -10.43
N ALA A 146 -8.35 2.14 -11.15
CA ALA A 146 -8.12 2.57 -12.54
C ALA A 146 -7.00 3.61 -12.65
N GLN A 147 -6.77 4.40 -11.60
CA GLN A 147 -5.75 5.44 -11.57
C GLN A 147 -4.38 4.86 -11.27
N ASN A 148 -4.29 4.02 -10.23
CA ASN A 148 -3.00 3.53 -9.74
C ASN A 148 -2.51 2.34 -10.56
N LEU A 149 -3.40 1.44 -11.00
CA LEU A 149 -3.01 0.33 -11.85
C LEU A 149 -2.46 0.82 -13.20
N ALA A 150 -3.08 1.86 -13.79
CA ALA A 150 -2.60 2.44 -15.04
C ALA A 150 -1.22 3.11 -14.91
N ARG A 151 -0.93 3.71 -13.75
CA ARG A 151 0.40 4.27 -13.44
C ARG A 151 1.44 3.19 -13.22
N ALA A 152 1.07 2.10 -12.54
CA ALA A 152 1.97 1.00 -12.23
C ALA A 152 2.36 0.17 -13.46
N VAL A 153 1.40 -0.27 -14.27
CA VAL A 153 1.66 -1.24 -15.37
C VAL A 153 1.45 -0.68 -16.78
N GLY A 154 1.16 0.62 -16.89
CA GLY A 154 0.78 1.29 -18.12
C GLY A 154 -0.69 1.04 -18.50
N VAL A 155 -1.30 2.05 -19.14
CA VAL A 155 -2.76 2.09 -19.39
C VAL A 155 -3.30 0.92 -20.22
N ARG A 156 -2.52 0.38 -21.16
CA ARG A 156 -2.96 -0.72 -22.03
C ARG A 156 -3.09 -2.03 -21.24
N ARG A 157 -2.10 -2.33 -20.41
CA ARG A 157 -2.11 -3.53 -19.57
C ARG A 157 -3.14 -3.41 -18.46
N ALA A 158 -3.24 -2.24 -17.82
CA ALA A 158 -4.26 -1.97 -16.82
C ALA A 158 -5.68 -2.25 -17.36
N ARG A 159 -5.99 -1.77 -18.57
CA ARG A 159 -7.26 -2.09 -19.25
C ARG A 159 -7.44 -3.59 -19.48
N GLN A 160 -6.41 -4.28 -19.98
CA GLN A 160 -6.50 -5.73 -20.19
C GLN A 160 -6.83 -6.46 -18.89
N LEU A 161 -6.12 -6.16 -17.79
CA LEU A 161 -6.32 -6.79 -16.49
C LEU A 161 -7.72 -6.50 -15.93
N SER A 162 -8.13 -5.23 -15.88
CA SER A 162 -9.44 -4.81 -15.37
C SER A 162 -10.61 -5.32 -16.22
N PHE A 163 -10.49 -5.34 -17.55
CA PHE A 163 -11.60 -5.72 -18.44
C PHE A 163 -11.80 -7.24 -18.49
N SER A 164 -10.71 -8.01 -18.42
CA SER A 164 -10.76 -9.47 -18.45
C SER A 164 -10.90 -10.11 -17.07
N ALA A 165 -10.69 -9.33 -16.00
CA ALA A 165 -10.53 -9.82 -14.63
C ALA A 165 -9.47 -10.94 -14.52
N ALA A 166 -8.42 -10.86 -15.34
CA ALA A 166 -7.36 -11.86 -15.38
C ALA A 166 -6.57 -11.87 -14.07
N VAL A 167 -6.24 -13.09 -13.62
CA VAL A 167 -5.34 -13.33 -12.49
C VAL A 167 -3.90 -13.40 -13.01
N PHE A 168 -2.98 -12.78 -12.29
CA PHE A 168 -1.55 -12.81 -12.62
C PHE A 168 -0.70 -13.07 -11.37
N SER A 169 0.51 -13.57 -11.60
CA SER A 169 1.48 -13.95 -10.56
C SER A 169 2.29 -12.75 -10.06
N GLY A 170 2.97 -12.91 -8.91
CA GLY A 170 3.96 -11.96 -8.42
C GLY A 170 5.09 -11.73 -9.42
N ARG A 171 5.58 -12.78 -10.08
CA ARG A 171 6.61 -12.64 -11.14
C ARG A 171 6.14 -11.73 -12.28
N GLN A 172 4.93 -11.97 -12.79
CA GLN A 172 4.33 -11.10 -13.80
C GLN A 172 4.14 -9.67 -13.28
N ALA A 173 3.75 -9.51 -12.01
CA ALA A 173 3.61 -8.20 -11.39
C ALA A 173 4.94 -7.44 -11.38
N LEU A 174 6.07 -8.12 -11.12
CA LEU A 174 7.41 -7.53 -11.16
C LEU A 174 7.79 -7.14 -12.60
N ASP A 175 7.63 -8.06 -13.55
CA ASP A 175 7.92 -7.82 -14.97
C ASP A 175 7.16 -6.62 -15.55
N TRP A 176 6.01 -6.28 -14.94
CA TRP A 176 5.15 -5.19 -15.38
C TRP A 176 5.31 -3.90 -14.59
N GLY A 177 6.11 -3.89 -13.53
CA GLY A 177 6.32 -2.72 -12.66
C GLY A 177 5.23 -2.49 -11.61
N LEU A 178 4.38 -3.49 -11.33
CA LEU A 178 3.36 -3.39 -10.28
C LEU A 178 3.95 -3.55 -8.88
N VAL A 179 4.91 -4.45 -8.73
CA VAL A 179 5.65 -4.67 -7.47
C VAL A 179 7.10 -4.26 -7.65
N ASN A 180 7.73 -3.82 -6.57
CA ASN A 180 9.13 -3.39 -6.58
C ASN A 180 10.08 -4.59 -6.62
N ASP A 181 9.75 -5.67 -5.93
CA ASP A 181 10.55 -6.89 -5.90
C ASP A 181 9.71 -8.11 -5.50
N VAL A 182 10.25 -9.31 -5.76
CA VAL A 182 9.65 -10.59 -5.37
C VAL A 182 10.63 -11.56 -4.75
N ALA A 183 10.12 -12.39 -3.85
CA ALA A 183 10.87 -13.50 -3.25
C ALA A 183 10.15 -14.84 -3.46
N GLU A 184 10.91 -15.95 -3.40
CA GLU A 184 10.36 -17.30 -3.50
C GLU A 184 10.15 -17.89 -2.10
N GLY A 185 8.90 -17.93 -1.64
CA GLY A 185 8.54 -18.48 -0.34
C GLY A 185 8.59 -17.47 0.80
N ALA A 186 7.95 -17.85 1.91
CA ALA A 186 7.69 -16.96 3.04
C ALA A 186 8.97 -16.43 3.71
N ASP A 187 9.95 -17.31 3.98
CA ASP A 187 11.19 -16.90 4.68
C ASP A 187 12.01 -15.92 3.84
N ALA A 188 12.07 -16.13 2.53
CA ALA A 188 12.77 -15.23 1.61
C ALA A 188 12.05 -13.89 1.49
N LEU A 189 10.70 -13.89 1.48
CA LEU A 189 9.91 -12.67 1.49
C LEU A 189 10.11 -11.88 2.79
N ASP A 190 10.15 -12.56 3.93
CA ASP A 190 10.41 -11.94 5.23
C ASP A 190 11.81 -11.31 5.27
N GLN A 191 12.83 -12.00 4.76
CA GLN A 191 14.18 -11.45 4.68
C GLN A 191 14.26 -10.24 3.75
N LEU A 192 13.64 -10.31 2.56
CA LEU A 192 13.65 -9.22 1.59
C LEU A 192 13.01 -7.94 2.14
N VAL A 193 11.89 -8.09 2.87
CA VAL A 193 11.26 -6.94 3.54
C VAL A 193 12.11 -6.45 4.70
N ALA A 194 12.72 -7.34 5.49
CA ALA A 194 13.60 -6.95 6.58
C ALA A 194 14.78 -6.10 6.05
N ASP A 195 15.47 -6.55 5.01
CA ASP A 195 16.59 -5.84 4.39
C ASP A 195 16.18 -4.44 3.91
N LEU A 196 15.03 -4.33 3.23
CA LEU A 196 14.50 -3.04 2.79
C LEU A 196 14.17 -2.12 3.97
N THR A 197 13.53 -2.65 5.02
CA THR A 197 13.22 -1.86 6.22
C THR A 197 14.47 -1.40 6.96
N THR A 198 15.52 -2.21 7.04
CA THR A 198 16.82 -1.82 7.61
C THR A 198 17.42 -0.66 6.83
N GLN A 199 17.46 -0.75 5.49
CA GLN A 199 17.96 0.33 4.63
C GLN A 199 17.21 1.65 4.84
N ILE A 200 15.88 1.60 4.95
CA ILE A 200 15.05 2.77 5.23
C ILE A 200 15.34 3.32 6.63
N CYS A 201 15.45 2.45 7.64
CA CYS A 201 15.73 2.84 9.02
C CYS A 201 17.12 3.47 9.21
N ASP A 202 18.11 3.08 8.42
CA ASP A 202 19.47 3.64 8.42
C ASP A 202 19.54 5.05 7.77
N GLY A 203 18.57 5.36 6.91
CA GLY A 203 18.43 6.66 6.26
C GLY A 203 18.01 7.80 7.21
N SER A 204 18.08 9.04 6.72
CA SER A 204 17.57 10.22 7.45
C SER A 204 16.05 10.17 7.43
N THR A 205 15.44 9.94 8.61
CA THR A 205 13.98 9.84 8.73
C THR A 205 13.29 11.08 8.15
N ALA A 206 13.73 12.28 8.52
CA ALA A 206 13.14 13.52 8.03
C ALA A 206 13.34 13.71 6.52
N ALA A 207 14.49 13.33 5.96
CA ALA A 207 14.70 13.40 4.51
C ALA A 207 13.83 12.41 3.74
N ILE A 208 13.64 11.19 4.26
CA ILE A 208 12.74 10.20 3.65
C ILE A 208 11.28 10.69 3.68
N GLN A 209 10.84 11.30 4.78
CA GLN A 209 9.53 11.94 4.88
C GLN A 209 9.38 13.07 3.86
N ALA A 210 10.42 13.88 3.68
CA ALA A 210 10.46 14.91 2.64
C ALA A 210 10.33 14.32 1.23
N TYR A 211 11.06 13.25 0.90
CA TYR A 211 10.95 12.59 -0.39
C TYR A 211 9.54 12.08 -0.68
N LYS A 212 8.83 11.56 0.33
CA LYS A 212 7.42 11.17 0.16
C LYS A 212 6.55 12.36 -0.23
N THR A 213 6.70 13.52 0.43
CA THR A 213 6.02 14.76 0.04
C THR A 213 6.39 15.21 -1.38
N LEU A 214 7.67 15.12 -1.77
CA LEU A 214 8.12 15.49 -3.12
C LEU A 214 7.53 14.58 -4.21
N TYR A 215 7.41 13.27 -3.97
CA TYR A 215 6.73 12.38 -4.91
C TYR A 215 5.22 12.67 -5.01
N GLN A 216 4.56 13.10 -3.93
CA GLN A 216 3.17 13.55 -4.01
C GLN A 216 3.01 14.80 -4.88
N ILE A 217 4.01 15.69 -4.92
CA ILE A 217 4.02 16.83 -5.84
C ILE A 217 4.05 16.33 -7.29
N HIS A 218 4.91 15.37 -7.61
CA HIS A 218 4.96 14.74 -8.94
C HIS A 218 3.59 14.16 -9.35
N GLU A 219 2.87 13.53 -8.43
CA GLU A 219 1.55 12.93 -8.69
C GLU A 219 0.44 13.95 -8.92
N ARG A 220 0.57 15.14 -8.30
CA ARG A 220 -0.47 16.18 -8.29
C ARG A 220 -0.31 17.19 -9.41
N TYR A 221 0.92 17.51 -9.79
CA TYR A 221 1.23 18.61 -10.69
C TYR A 221 1.75 18.11 -12.03
N GLN A 222 1.17 18.63 -13.10
CA GLN A 222 1.59 18.46 -14.49
C GLN A 222 1.28 19.78 -15.22
N PRO A 223 2.17 20.28 -16.10
CA PRO A 223 3.39 19.64 -16.61
C PRO A 223 4.56 19.65 -15.61
N LEU A 224 5.70 19.06 -16.01
CA LEU A 224 6.88 18.89 -15.14
C LEU A 224 7.38 20.22 -14.55
N GLU A 225 7.28 21.30 -15.31
CA GLU A 225 7.71 22.64 -14.88
C GLU A 225 6.95 23.11 -13.64
N ASP A 226 5.64 22.87 -13.57
CA ASP A 226 4.82 23.20 -12.39
C ASP A 226 5.22 22.35 -11.19
N ALA A 227 5.47 21.05 -11.40
CA ALA A 227 5.93 20.16 -10.33
C ALA A 227 7.29 20.60 -9.76
N LEU A 228 8.24 20.99 -10.62
CA LEU A 228 9.55 21.51 -10.21
C LEU A 228 9.44 22.82 -9.43
N MET A 229 8.51 23.71 -9.82
CA MET A 229 8.26 24.94 -9.07
C MET A 229 7.77 24.66 -7.65
N HIS A 230 6.85 23.70 -7.50
CA HIS A 230 6.37 23.25 -6.19
C HIS A 230 7.48 22.55 -5.38
N GLU A 231 8.25 21.65 -5.99
CA GLU A 231 9.38 20.96 -5.34
C GLU A 231 10.40 21.94 -4.75
N ASN A 232 10.81 22.96 -5.51
CA ASN A 232 11.79 23.95 -5.05
C ASN A 232 11.24 24.94 -4.01
N ALA A 233 9.91 25.07 -3.91
CA ALA A 233 9.27 25.98 -2.97
C ALA A 233 9.03 25.33 -1.60
N GLU A 234 8.93 24.00 -1.53
CA GLU A 234 8.76 23.28 -0.26
C GLU A 234 9.98 23.39 0.64
N GLN A 235 9.73 23.41 1.95
CA GLN A 235 10.78 23.49 2.96
C GLN A 235 10.63 22.33 3.96
N PHE A 236 11.77 21.75 4.34
CA PHE A 236 11.83 20.62 5.26
C PHE A 236 12.75 20.95 6.45
N PRO A 237 12.33 21.84 7.37
CA PRO A 237 13.16 22.29 8.49
C PRO A 237 13.52 21.17 9.47
N ASP A 238 12.77 20.06 9.47
CA ASP A 238 13.02 18.90 10.32
C ASP A 238 14.22 18.05 9.86
N ILE A 239 14.76 18.30 8.65
CA ILE A 239 16.01 17.68 8.20
C ILE A 239 17.19 18.39 8.89
N ASN A 240 17.59 17.86 10.04
CA ASN A 240 18.63 18.44 10.89
C ASN A 240 19.90 17.57 11.04
N ASP A 241 19.96 16.41 10.39
CA ASP A 241 21.06 15.44 10.48
C ASP A 241 22.02 15.48 9.27
N THR A 242 21.84 16.42 8.34
CA THR A 242 22.64 16.54 7.11
C THR A 242 24.13 16.69 7.38
N SER A 243 24.53 17.61 8.27
CA SER A 243 25.94 17.87 8.57
C SER A 243 26.65 16.67 9.19
N ASP A 244 25.97 15.99 10.13
CA ASP A 244 26.52 14.81 10.80
C ASP A 244 26.71 13.65 9.82
N ARG A 245 25.71 13.41 8.94
CA ARG A 245 25.78 12.36 7.92
C ARG A 245 26.88 12.63 6.89
N LEU A 246 27.00 13.86 6.39
CA LEU A 246 28.07 14.22 5.46
C LEU A 246 29.45 14.15 6.13
N GLY A 247 29.55 14.48 7.42
CA GLY A 247 30.80 14.38 8.18
C GLY A 247 31.28 12.93 8.38
N ALA A 248 30.36 11.97 8.46
CA ALA A 248 30.67 10.54 8.53
C ALA A 248 31.11 9.95 7.17
N PHE A 249 30.86 10.65 6.06
CA PHE A 249 31.24 10.19 4.72
C PHE A 249 32.75 10.33 4.52
N GLY A 250 33.47 9.20 4.63
CA GLY A 250 34.93 9.13 4.47
C GLY A 250 35.72 9.05 5.79
N ALA A 251 35.03 8.87 6.92
CA ALA A 251 35.62 8.52 8.21
C ALA A 251 35.71 6.99 8.44
#